data_AF-A0A959SRA0-F1
#
_entry.id   AF-A0A959SRA0-F1
#
_cell.length_a   1.000
_cell.length_b   1.000
_cell.length_c   1.000
_cell.angle_alpha   90.00
_cell.angle_beta   90.00
_cell.angle_gamma   90.00
#
_symmetry.space_group_name_H-M   'P 1'
#
loop_
_entity.id
_entity.type
_entity.pdbx_description
1 polymer ?
#
loop_
_entity_poly.entity_id
_entity_poly.type
_entity_poly.pdbx_seq_one_letter_code
_entity_poly.pdbx_strand_id
1 'polypeptide(L)'
;METTTEQILDVTQLAPMMKHSTIFNRIAQLQDGESLIIHNDHDPAPLRYQLAHTHQDTIAWEYLEQGPEWWKVKLTKRAPQNEKGRNILDVTQLPPMVKHSTIFARIDQLQGGESLTIHNDHDPVPLRYHLEAEHGDAFGWEYLEQGPVWWKVKITRKIAGADGSGENILDVTKLAPREKHPTIFSRYHALKGGESLTIHNDHDPKPLYYQMQGEMGDVFTWEYLEQGPR
;
A
#
# COMPACT_ATOMS: atom_id res chain seq x y z
N MET A 1 11.92 -34.50 4.78
CA MET A 1 11.41 -34.14 6.13
C MET A 1 12.32 -33.03 6.61
N GLU A 2 11.93 -31.77 6.38
CA GLU A 2 12.71 -30.63 6.87
C GLU A 2 12.42 -30.50 8.37
N THR A 3 13.44 -30.73 9.18
CA THR A 3 13.41 -30.46 10.61
C THR A 3 13.36 -28.94 10.78
N THR A 4 12.17 -28.39 11.03
CA THR A 4 12.02 -27.00 11.49
C THR A 4 12.82 -26.86 12.78
N THR A 5 13.95 -26.18 12.75
CA THR A 5 14.73 -25.87 13.95
C THR A 5 13.83 -25.03 14.86
N GLU A 6 13.36 -25.62 15.96
CA GLU A 6 12.50 -24.93 16.91
C GLU A 6 13.28 -23.78 17.56
N GLN A 7 12.92 -22.54 17.22
CA GLN A 7 13.54 -21.35 17.81
C GLN A 7 12.96 -21.11 19.20
N ILE A 8 13.53 -21.72 20.23
CA ILE A 8 13.08 -21.58 21.62
C ILE A 8 13.89 -20.48 22.33
N LEU A 9 13.20 -19.53 22.94
CA LEU A 9 13.75 -18.47 23.77
C LEU A 9 13.27 -18.64 25.21
N ASP A 10 14.20 -18.97 26.11
CA ASP A 10 13.95 -18.96 27.54
C ASP A 10 14.09 -17.54 28.10
N VAL A 11 12.95 -16.93 28.43
CA VAL A 11 12.87 -15.56 28.91
C VAL A 11 13.24 -15.44 30.39
N THR A 12 13.24 -16.55 31.14
CA THR A 12 13.65 -16.56 32.55
C THR A 12 15.15 -16.28 32.71
N GLN A 13 15.95 -16.64 31.71
CA GLN A 13 17.40 -16.44 31.70
C GLN A 13 17.81 -15.01 31.28
N LEU A 14 16.85 -14.18 30.87
CA LEU A 14 17.09 -12.81 30.44
C LEU A 14 16.92 -11.82 31.60
N ALA A 15 17.82 -10.83 31.68
CA ALA A 15 17.67 -9.71 32.60
C ALA A 15 16.33 -8.97 32.33
N PRO A 16 15.57 -8.56 33.37
CA PRO A 16 14.22 -8.00 33.21
C PRO A 16 14.12 -6.88 32.17
N MET A 17 15.09 -5.97 32.14
CA MET A 17 15.12 -4.82 31.22
C MET A 17 15.39 -5.23 29.76
N MET A 18 15.94 -6.43 29.52
CA MET A 18 16.30 -6.95 28.21
C MET A 18 15.27 -7.92 27.61
N LYS A 19 14.26 -8.34 28.39
CA LYS A 19 13.28 -9.34 27.96
C LYS A 19 12.55 -8.89 26.69
N HIS A 20 11.87 -7.74 26.76
CA HIS A 20 11.08 -7.22 25.65
C HIS A 20 11.92 -6.90 24.41
N SER A 21 13.06 -6.21 24.59
CA SER A 21 13.93 -5.86 23.47
C SER A 21 14.47 -7.10 22.75
N THR A 22 14.86 -8.14 23.49
CA THR A 22 15.32 -9.42 22.91
C THR A 22 14.20 -10.12 22.15
N ILE A 23 12.99 -10.18 22.74
CA ILE A 23 11.83 -10.81 22.11
C ILE A 23 11.47 -10.08 20.80
N PHE A 24 11.41 -8.75 20.81
CA PHE A 24 11.09 -7.98 19.61
C PHE A 24 12.15 -8.09 18.53
N ASN A 25 13.44 -8.05 18.90
CA ASN A 25 14.52 -8.26 17.94
C ASN A 25 14.45 -9.66 17.30
N ARG A 26 14.11 -10.70 18.07
CA ARG A 26 13.92 -12.06 17.56
C ARG A 26 12.72 -12.13 16.60
N ILE A 27 11.59 -11.55 16.98
CA ILE A 27 10.39 -11.49 16.13
C ILE A 27 10.67 -10.75 14.82
N ALA A 28 11.40 -9.63 14.87
CA ALA A 28 11.76 -8.85 13.68
C ALA A 28 12.63 -9.63 12.69
N GLN A 29 13.44 -10.58 13.18
CA GLN A 29 14.31 -11.43 12.36
C GLN A 29 13.63 -12.67 11.79
N LEU A 30 12.43 -13.03 12.25
CA LEU A 30 11.68 -14.16 11.69
C LEU A 30 11.36 -13.92 10.22
N GLN A 31 11.48 -14.97 9.41
CA GLN A 31 10.90 -15.01 8.07
C GLN A 31 9.41 -15.35 8.12
N ASP A 32 8.72 -15.14 7.00
CA ASP A 32 7.30 -15.43 6.88
C ASP A 32 7.04 -16.94 7.07
N GLY A 33 6.12 -17.28 7.96
CA GLY A 33 5.82 -18.66 8.37
C GLY A 33 6.72 -19.20 9.49
N GLU A 34 7.82 -18.53 9.84
CA GLU A 34 8.67 -18.95 10.94
C GLU A 34 8.04 -18.64 12.30
N SER A 35 8.46 -19.41 13.31
CA SER A 35 7.93 -19.30 14.67
C SER A 35 9.03 -19.15 15.70
N LEU A 36 8.77 -18.31 16.71
CA LEU A 36 9.53 -18.20 17.95
C LEU A 36 8.70 -18.79 19.09
N ILE A 37 9.29 -19.68 19.88
CA ILE A 37 8.66 -20.22 21.10
C ILE A 37 9.25 -19.48 22.30
N ILE A 38 8.39 -18.80 23.06
CA ILE A 38 8.74 -18.18 24.33
C ILE A 38 8.47 -19.16 25.45
N HIS A 39 9.47 -19.38 26.30
CA HIS A 39 9.36 -20.10 27.55
C HIS A 39 9.52 -19.13 28.73
N ASN A 40 8.54 -19.11 29.63
CA ASN A 40 8.47 -18.14 30.73
C ASN A 40 7.85 -18.77 31.99
N ASP A 41 8.18 -18.20 33.15
CA ASP A 41 7.72 -18.62 34.49
C ASP A 41 6.36 -18.01 34.89
N HIS A 42 5.76 -17.19 34.04
CA HIS A 42 4.44 -16.58 34.22
C HIS A 42 3.74 -16.36 32.87
N ASP A 43 2.43 -16.10 32.89
CA ASP A 43 1.65 -15.81 31.69
C ASP A 43 2.17 -14.54 30.99
N PRO A 44 2.65 -14.62 29.73
CA PRO A 44 3.09 -13.46 28.96
C PRO A 44 1.93 -12.71 28.31
N ALA A 45 0.69 -12.81 28.81
CA ALA A 45 -0.46 -12.03 28.34
C ALA A 45 -0.18 -10.53 28.16
N PRO A 46 0.56 -9.82 29.02
CA PRO A 46 0.91 -8.42 28.78
C PRO A 46 1.71 -8.20 27.48
N LEU A 47 2.62 -9.12 27.15
CA LEU A 47 3.38 -9.10 25.90
C LEU A 47 2.46 -9.34 24.70
N ARG A 48 1.46 -10.24 24.82
CA ARG A 48 0.45 -10.44 23.77
C ARG A 48 -0.29 -9.14 23.47
N TYR A 49 -0.72 -8.42 24.51
CA TYR A 49 -1.36 -7.13 24.33
C TYR A 49 -0.40 -6.16 23.63
N GLN A 50 0.84 -6.03 24.09
CA GLN A 50 1.82 -5.14 23.46
C GLN A 50 2.05 -5.46 21.97
N LEU A 51 2.20 -6.74 21.61
CA LEU A 51 2.34 -7.18 20.22
C LEU A 51 1.08 -6.99 19.39
N ALA A 52 -0.10 -7.22 19.97
CA ALA A 52 -1.37 -6.95 19.29
C ALA A 52 -1.53 -5.46 18.95
N HIS A 53 -0.89 -4.57 19.71
CA HIS A 53 -0.90 -3.13 19.46
C HIS A 53 0.19 -2.67 18.48
N THR A 54 1.32 -3.39 18.34
CA THR A 54 2.43 -2.95 17.46
C THR A 54 2.57 -3.77 16.17
N HIS A 55 1.99 -4.98 16.11
CA HIS A 55 2.17 -5.96 15.03
C HIS A 55 0.86 -6.66 14.65
N GLN A 56 -0.24 -5.90 14.62
CA GLN A 56 -1.59 -6.42 14.36
C GLN A 56 -1.64 -7.20 13.03
N ASP A 57 -2.18 -8.42 13.07
CA ASP A 57 -2.32 -9.38 11.97
C ASP A 57 -1.04 -9.98 11.36
N THR A 58 0.14 -9.58 11.81
CA THR A 58 1.43 -10.16 11.35
C THR A 58 1.95 -11.27 12.25
N ILE A 59 1.52 -11.35 13.52
CA ILE A 59 1.96 -12.38 14.47
C ILE A 59 0.77 -13.21 14.95
N ALA A 60 0.78 -14.52 14.68
CA ALA A 60 -0.11 -15.48 15.31
C ALA A 60 0.36 -15.79 16.73
N TRP A 61 -0.56 -15.86 17.67
CA TRP A 61 -0.28 -16.22 19.06
C TRP A 61 -0.98 -17.52 19.43
N GLU A 62 -0.21 -18.52 19.88
CA GLU A 62 -0.70 -19.83 20.28
C GLU A 62 -0.06 -20.23 21.62
N TYR A 63 -0.90 -20.64 22.59
CA TYR A 63 -0.39 -21.23 23.82
C TYR A 63 -0.13 -22.72 23.59
N LEU A 64 1.13 -23.15 23.74
CA LEU A 64 1.52 -24.56 23.72
C LEU A 64 1.42 -25.20 25.10
N GLU A 65 1.68 -24.41 26.15
CA GLU A 65 1.60 -24.83 27.55
C GLU A 65 1.14 -23.64 28.39
N GLN A 66 0.20 -23.89 29.30
CA GLN A 66 -0.32 -22.90 30.26
C GLN A 66 -0.13 -23.49 31.65
N GLY A 67 0.31 -22.65 32.60
CA GLY A 67 0.89 -23.06 33.89
C GLY A 67 0.02 -23.93 34.80
N PRO A 68 0.43 -24.09 36.08
CA PRO A 68 0.89 -22.97 36.91
C PRO A 68 2.41 -22.75 36.97
N GLU A 69 3.23 -23.73 36.61
CA GLU A 69 4.70 -23.63 36.74
C GLU A 69 5.38 -23.08 35.49
N TRP A 70 4.87 -23.39 34.30
CA TRP A 70 5.50 -23.02 33.03
C TRP A 70 4.48 -22.56 31.99
N TRP A 71 4.89 -21.58 31.20
CA TRP A 71 4.12 -21.07 30.07
C TRP A 71 4.96 -21.16 28.82
N LYS A 72 4.45 -21.84 27.80
CA LYS A 72 5.04 -21.91 26.46
C LYS A 72 4.09 -21.27 25.47
N VAL A 73 4.57 -20.25 24.79
CA VAL A 73 3.81 -19.54 23.76
C VAL A 73 4.57 -19.60 22.45
N LYS A 74 3.88 -20.00 21.40
CA LYS A 74 4.37 -19.94 20.03
C LYS A 74 3.87 -18.67 19.36
N LEU A 75 4.82 -17.89 18.86
CA LEU A 75 4.59 -16.69 18.06
C LEU A 75 5.00 -17.00 16.63
N THR A 76 4.03 -17.08 15.74
CA THR A 76 4.29 -17.36 14.32
C THR A 76 4.21 -16.06 13.55
N LYS A 77 5.28 -15.68 12.85
CA LYS A 77 5.18 -14.59 11.89
C LYS A 77 4.34 -15.06 10.71
N ARG A 78 3.12 -14.56 10.63
CA ARG A 78 2.28 -14.76 9.45
C ARG A 78 2.94 -14.00 8.32
N ALA A 79 3.03 -14.64 7.15
CA ALA A 79 3.26 -13.88 5.94
C ALA A 79 2.26 -12.73 5.93
N PRO A 80 2.67 -11.48 5.61
CA PRO A 80 1.69 -10.47 5.27
C PRO A 80 0.78 -11.14 4.27
N GLN A 81 -0.52 -11.09 4.51
CA GLN A 81 -1.50 -11.53 3.55
C GLN A 81 -1.43 -10.49 2.42
N ASN A 82 -0.36 -10.57 1.61
CA ASN A 82 -0.22 -9.94 0.33
C ASN A 82 -1.22 -10.65 -0.56
N GLU A 83 -2.49 -10.29 -0.37
CA GLU A 83 -3.47 -10.44 -1.41
C GLU A 83 -2.92 -9.64 -2.58
N LYS A 84 -2.24 -10.33 -3.51
CA LYS A 84 -1.92 -9.78 -4.82
C LYS A 84 -3.20 -9.11 -5.35
N GLY A 85 -3.21 -7.78 -5.39
CA GLY A 85 -4.38 -6.98 -5.77
C GLY A 85 -4.94 -6.01 -4.72
N ARG A 86 -4.53 -6.04 -3.44
CA ARG A 86 -4.88 -4.97 -2.48
C ARG A 86 -3.72 -3.99 -2.33
N ASN A 87 -3.87 -2.81 -2.92
CA ASN A 87 -2.99 -1.64 -2.76
C ASN A 87 -3.01 -1.13 -1.31
N ILE A 88 -2.33 -1.83 -0.39
CA ILE A 88 -2.19 -1.47 1.02
C ILE A 88 -0.70 -1.30 1.34
N LEU A 89 -0.35 -0.26 2.11
CA LEU A 89 1.01 0.05 2.55
C LEU A 89 1.02 0.36 4.05
N ASP A 90 1.71 -0.47 4.83
CA ASP A 90 2.04 -0.12 6.22
C ASP A 90 3.28 0.79 6.24
N VAL A 91 3.07 2.05 6.60
CA VAL A 91 4.11 3.09 6.62
C VAL A 91 4.97 2.97 7.88
N THR A 92 4.50 2.28 8.92
CA THR A 92 5.27 2.10 10.17
C THR A 92 6.48 1.18 9.99
N GLN A 93 6.41 0.25 9.03
CA GLN A 93 7.50 -0.67 8.69
C GLN A 93 8.60 -0.04 7.82
N LEU A 94 8.36 1.16 7.28
CA LEU A 94 9.32 1.84 6.41
C LEU A 94 10.31 2.69 7.22
N PRO A 95 11.61 2.70 6.87
CA PRO A 95 12.55 3.65 7.46
C PRO A 95 12.12 5.11 7.19
N PRO A 96 12.22 6.03 8.17
CA PRO A 96 11.73 7.40 8.04
C PRO A 96 12.19 8.13 6.78
N MET A 97 13.43 7.90 6.36
CA MET A 97 14.05 8.55 5.20
C MET A 97 13.43 8.14 3.86
N VAL A 98 12.77 6.97 3.77
CA VAL A 98 12.20 6.44 2.52
C VAL A 98 10.67 6.38 2.54
N LYS A 99 10.02 6.74 3.66
CA LYS A 99 8.55 6.72 3.80
C LYS A 99 7.87 7.51 2.68
N HIS A 100 8.19 8.80 2.57
CA HIS A 100 7.57 9.69 1.60
C HIS A 100 7.81 9.23 0.17
N SER A 101 9.07 8.96 -0.21
CA SER A 101 9.40 8.52 -1.57
C SER A 101 8.68 7.22 -1.95
N THR A 102 8.53 6.28 -1.01
CA THR A 102 7.80 5.03 -1.26
C THR A 102 6.30 5.26 -1.44
N ILE A 103 5.71 6.13 -0.62
CA ILE A 103 4.28 6.46 -0.71
C ILE A 103 3.99 7.14 -2.05
N PHE A 104 4.76 8.18 -2.41
CA PHE A 104 4.59 8.89 -3.68
C PHE A 104 4.81 7.98 -4.89
N ALA A 105 5.86 7.14 -4.87
CA ALA A 105 6.09 6.19 -5.95
C ALA A 105 4.90 5.22 -6.16
N ARG A 106 4.21 4.81 -5.09
CA ARG A 106 2.99 3.98 -5.20
C ARG A 106 1.79 4.78 -5.69
N ILE A 107 1.62 6.01 -5.22
CA ILE A 107 0.54 6.90 -5.67
C ILE A 107 0.68 7.23 -7.16
N ASP A 108 1.90 7.45 -7.64
CA ASP A 108 2.20 7.70 -9.05
C ASP A 108 1.84 6.52 -9.95
N GLN A 109 1.92 5.30 -9.42
CA GLN A 109 1.55 4.07 -10.12
C GLN A 109 0.04 3.80 -10.14
N LEU A 110 -0.76 4.49 -9.33
CA LEU A 110 -2.21 4.30 -9.33
C LEU A 110 -2.80 4.74 -10.66
N GLN A 111 -3.64 3.89 -11.25
CA GLN A 111 -4.52 4.26 -12.34
C GLN A 111 -5.80 4.91 -11.79
N GLY A 112 -6.54 5.68 -12.60
CA GLY A 112 -7.74 6.36 -12.10
C GLY A 112 -8.83 5.39 -11.68
N GLY A 113 -9.45 5.69 -10.55
CA GLY A 113 -10.35 4.80 -9.84
C GLY A 113 -9.63 3.86 -8.86
N GLU A 114 -8.31 3.64 -9.01
CA GLU A 114 -7.54 2.85 -8.06
C GLU A 114 -7.22 3.64 -6.80
N SER A 115 -7.02 2.90 -5.71
CA SER A 115 -6.74 3.47 -4.40
C SER A 115 -5.58 2.78 -3.70
N LEU A 116 -4.77 3.55 -2.99
CA LEU A 116 -3.77 3.09 -2.03
C LEU A 116 -4.27 3.34 -0.60
N THR A 117 -4.29 2.29 0.23
CA THR A 117 -4.55 2.43 1.68
C THR A 117 -3.23 2.49 2.43
N ILE A 118 -2.99 3.56 3.18
CA ILE A 118 -1.83 3.69 4.07
C ILE A 118 -2.24 3.43 5.52
N HIS A 119 -1.41 2.71 6.25
CA HIS A 119 -1.51 2.55 7.71
C HIS A 119 -0.37 3.30 8.38
N ASN A 120 -0.68 4.13 9.36
CA ASN A 120 0.30 4.96 10.06
C ASN A 120 -0.02 5.07 11.56
N ASP A 121 1.00 5.37 12.36
CA ASP A 121 0.93 5.53 13.82
C ASP A 121 0.54 6.95 14.26
N HIS A 122 0.38 7.87 13.31
CA HIS A 122 -0.08 9.25 13.51
C HIS A 122 -0.90 9.72 12.31
N ASP A 123 -1.63 10.82 12.47
CA ASP A 123 -2.41 11.42 11.39
C ASP A 123 -1.47 11.92 10.28
N PRO A 124 -1.56 11.40 9.03
CA PRO A 124 -0.68 11.79 7.94
C PRO A 124 -1.12 13.12 7.27
N VAL A 125 -1.54 14.11 8.06
CA VAL A 125 -1.93 15.45 7.59
C VAL A 125 -0.87 16.10 6.67
N PRO A 126 0.45 16.06 6.97
CA PRO A 126 1.44 16.68 6.10
C PRO A 126 1.49 16.05 4.71
N LEU A 127 1.29 14.73 4.62
CA LEU A 127 1.24 14.02 3.35
C LEU A 127 0.05 14.48 2.50
N ARG A 128 -1.12 14.69 3.13
CA ARG A 128 -2.31 15.20 2.45
C ARG A 128 -2.04 16.56 1.82
N TYR A 129 -1.50 17.51 2.59
CA TYR A 129 -1.20 18.85 2.07
C TYR A 129 -0.15 18.83 0.95
N HIS A 130 0.85 17.96 1.06
CA HIS A 130 1.84 17.76 -0.01
C HIS A 130 1.16 17.28 -1.28
N LEU A 131 0.29 16.27 -1.18
CA LEU A 131 -0.44 15.71 -2.31
C LEU A 131 -1.35 16.76 -2.98
N GLU A 132 -2.09 17.54 -2.18
CA GLU A 132 -2.96 18.62 -2.68
C GLU A 132 -2.14 19.75 -3.34
N ALA A 133 -0.97 20.09 -2.79
CA ALA A 133 -0.10 21.12 -3.36
C ALA A 133 0.54 20.68 -4.69
N GLU A 134 0.98 19.42 -4.79
CA GLU A 134 1.61 18.91 -6.00
C GLU A 134 0.58 18.55 -7.07
N HIS A 135 -0.49 17.84 -6.74
CA HIS A 135 -1.41 17.25 -7.71
C HIS A 135 -2.82 17.89 -7.71
N GLY A 136 -3.04 18.93 -6.92
CA GLY A 136 -4.34 19.61 -6.87
C GLY A 136 -5.45 18.65 -6.45
N ASP A 137 -6.56 18.68 -7.20
CA ASP A 137 -7.75 17.86 -6.91
C ASP A 137 -7.70 16.44 -7.52
N ALA A 138 -6.55 16.01 -8.04
CA ALA A 138 -6.41 14.72 -8.74
C ALA A 138 -6.60 13.48 -7.85
N PHE A 139 -6.54 13.64 -6.52
CA PHE A 139 -6.67 12.55 -5.57
C PHE A 139 -7.80 12.79 -4.56
N GLY A 140 -8.54 11.74 -4.24
CA GLY A 140 -9.47 11.68 -3.12
C GLY A 140 -8.77 11.20 -1.86
N TRP A 141 -9.18 11.74 -0.71
CA TRP A 141 -8.64 11.41 0.61
C TRP A 141 -9.78 10.98 1.54
N GLU A 142 -9.73 9.73 2.00
CA GLU A 142 -10.75 9.15 2.87
C GLU A 142 -10.10 8.53 4.11
N TYR A 143 -10.51 8.95 5.30
CA TYR A 143 -10.10 8.28 6.53
C TYR A 143 -10.97 7.03 6.75
N LEU A 144 -10.34 5.87 6.71
CA LEU A 144 -10.97 4.60 7.09
C LEU A 144 -10.93 4.38 8.60
N GLU A 145 -9.92 4.94 9.28
CA GLU A 145 -9.76 4.88 10.73
C GLU A 145 -9.00 6.12 11.23
N GLN A 146 -9.46 6.72 12.33
CA GLN A 146 -8.93 7.97 12.87
C GLN A 146 -8.58 7.84 14.36
N GLY A 147 -7.36 7.39 14.65
CA GLY A 147 -6.69 7.50 15.95
C GLY A 147 -7.44 6.92 17.16
N PRO A 148 -6.85 7.05 18.37
CA PRO A 148 -5.56 7.67 18.67
C PRO A 148 -4.34 6.76 18.41
N VAL A 149 -4.56 5.46 18.15
CA VAL A 149 -3.48 4.47 17.98
C VAL A 149 -3.15 4.24 16.50
N TRP A 150 -4.16 4.19 15.65
CA TRP A 150 -4.00 3.89 14.23
C TRP A 150 -4.71 4.89 13.34
N TRP A 151 -4.05 5.21 12.24
CA TRP A 151 -4.60 6.05 11.18
C TRP A 151 -4.56 5.27 9.89
N LYS A 152 -5.75 4.97 9.36
CA LYS A 152 -5.91 4.31 8.06
C LYS A 152 -6.51 5.30 7.09
N VAL A 153 -5.76 5.59 6.03
CA VAL A 153 -6.20 6.53 5.00
C VAL A 153 -6.20 5.83 3.67
N LYS A 154 -7.30 5.97 2.93
CA LYS A 154 -7.43 5.56 1.55
C LYS A 154 -7.26 6.78 0.64
N ILE A 155 -6.25 6.71 -0.21
CA ILE A 155 -5.91 7.71 -1.21
C ILE A 155 -6.35 7.14 -2.55
N THR A 156 -7.27 7.81 -3.25
CA THR A 156 -7.83 7.30 -4.52
C THR A 156 -7.45 8.25 -5.65
N ARG A 157 -6.86 7.76 -6.75
CA ARG A 157 -6.65 8.60 -7.94
C ARG A 157 -8.00 8.84 -8.60
N LYS A 158 -8.42 10.09 -8.73
CA LYS A 158 -9.66 10.43 -9.43
C LYS A 158 -9.48 10.27 -10.93
N ILE A 159 -10.55 9.89 -11.61
CA ILE A 159 -10.60 9.89 -13.07
C ILE A 159 -10.89 11.34 -13.50
N ALA A 160 -9.86 12.09 -13.92
CA ALA A 160 -10.04 13.47 -14.35
C ALA A 160 -10.91 13.53 -15.62
N GLY A 161 -11.89 14.45 -15.64
CA GLY A 161 -12.84 14.60 -16.74
C GLY A 161 -14.01 13.61 -16.72
N ALA A 162 -14.29 12.93 -15.61
CA ALA A 162 -15.59 12.30 -15.36
C ALA A 162 -16.67 13.35 -15.09
N ASP A 163 -16.79 14.34 -15.98
CA ASP A 163 -18.05 15.06 -16.13
C ASP A 163 -19.05 13.99 -16.56
N GLY A 164 -20.15 13.83 -15.81
CA GLY A 164 -21.14 12.77 -16.02
C GLY A 164 -21.89 12.82 -17.36
N SER A 165 -21.29 13.38 -18.42
CA SER A 165 -21.80 13.40 -19.78
C SER A 165 -21.82 12.01 -20.43
N GLY A 166 -21.08 11.04 -19.89
CA GLY A 166 -20.96 9.70 -20.48
C GLY A 166 -20.19 9.67 -21.80
N GLU A 167 -19.62 10.80 -22.21
CA GLU A 167 -18.80 10.92 -23.41
C GLU A 167 -17.33 10.79 -23.01
N ASN A 168 -16.63 9.81 -23.59
CA ASN A 168 -15.20 9.58 -23.37
C ASN A 168 -14.35 10.59 -24.15
N ILE A 169 -14.55 11.88 -23.90
CA ILE A 169 -13.78 12.97 -24.50
C ILE A 169 -12.87 13.56 -23.41
N LEU A 170 -11.58 13.75 -23.72
CA LEU A 170 -10.59 14.32 -22.83
C LEU A 170 -9.85 15.46 -23.53
N ASP A 171 -10.04 16.68 -23.03
CA ASP A 171 -9.27 17.83 -23.46
C ASP A 171 -7.99 17.94 -22.66
N VAL A 172 -6.87 17.48 -23.25
CA VAL A 172 -5.57 17.44 -22.57
C VAL A 172 -4.90 18.81 -22.52
N THR A 173 -5.41 19.81 -23.26
CA THR A 173 -4.87 21.19 -23.22
C THR A 173 -5.14 21.86 -21.87
N LYS A 174 -6.18 21.41 -21.16
CA LYS A 174 -6.57 21.89 -19.84
C LYS A 174 -5.80 21.23 -18.70
N LEU A 175 -5.03 20.18 -18.98
CA LEU A 175 -4.25 19.46 -17.98
C LEU A 175 -2.84 20.04 -17.86
N ALA A 176 -2.31 20.04 -16.63
CA ALA A 176 -0.90 20.33 -16.40
C ALA A 176 -0.01 19.36 -17.20
N PRO A 177 1.13 19.79 -17.77
CA PRO A 177 1.95 18.94 -18.64
C PRO A 177 2.30 17.56 -18.07
N ARG A 178 2.62 17.49 -16.77
CA ARG A 178 2.94 16.23 -16.06
C ARG A 178 1.74 15.31 -15.83
N GLU A 179 0.52 15.85 -15.84
CA GLU A 179 -0.71 15.08 -15.60
C GLU A 179 -1.33 14.56 -16.92
N LYS A 180 -0.90 15.07 -18.09
CA LYS A 180 -1.47 14.69 -19.40
C LYS A 180 -1.42 13.18 -19.63
N HIS A 181 -0.22 12.58 -19.66
CA HIS A 181 -0.09 11.15 -19.95
C HIS A 181 -0.75 10.29 -18.85
N PRO A 182 -0.47 10.47 -17.54
CA PRO A 182 -1.13 9.67 -16.51
C PRO A 182 -2.66 9.69 -16.62
N THR A 183 -3.25 10.84 -16.96
CA THR A 183 -4.70 10.97 -17.14
C THR A 183 -5.21 10.23 -18.37
N ILE A 184 -4.51 10.32 -19.50
CA ILE A 184 -4.88 9.63 -20.74
C ILE A 184 -4.87 8.11 -20.53
N PHE A 185 -3.78 7.57 -19.98
CA PHE A 185 -3.64 6.15 -19.70
C PHE A 185 -4.72 5.67 -18.73
N SER A 186 -4.93 6.43 -17.65
CA SER A 186 -6.00 6.15 -16.70
C SER A 186 -7.38 6.10 -17.35
N ARG A 187 -7.72 7.06 -18.22
CA ARG A 187 -9.03 7.10 -18.90
C ARG A 187 -9.17 5.92 -19.85
N TYR A 188 -8.11 5.57 -20.57
CA TYR A 188 -8.10 4.45 -21.49
C TYR A 188 -8.27 3.11 -20.77
N HIS A 189 -7.58 2.87 -19.64
CA HIS A 189 -7.73 1.63 -18.87
C HIS A 189 -9.10 1.47 -18.21
N ALA A 190 -9.79 2.57 -17.94
CA ALA A 190 -11.15 2.55 -17.40
C ALA A 190 -12.23 2.23 -18.46
N LEU A 191 -11.87 2.22 -19.75
CA LEU A 191 -12.79 1.88 -20.83
C LEU A 191 -13.21 0.41 -20.75
N LYS A 192 -14.50 0.15 -21.01
CA LYS A 192 -14.98 -1.21 -21.26
C LYS A 192 -14.61 -1.64 -22.68
N GLY A 193 -14.56 -2.95 -22.92
CA GLY A 193 -14.28 -3.49 -24.26
C GLY A 193 -15.25 -2.93 -25.31
N GLY A 194 -14.71 -2.27 -26.33
CA GLY A 194 -15.47 -1.64 -27.40
C GLY A 194 -15.75 -0.15 -27.21
N GLU A 195 -15.39 0.44 -26.06
CA GLU A 195 -15.41 1.90 -25.87
C GLU A 195 -14.13 2.55 -26.42
N SER A 196 -14.23 3.81 -26.81
CA SER A 196 -13.10 4.63 -27.29
C SER A 196 -12.90 5.85 -26.39
N LEU A 197 -11.68 6.41 -26.38
CA LEU A 197 -11.34 7.69 -25.74
C LEU A 197 -10.91 8.68 -26.83
N THR A 198 -11.63 9.79 -26.96
CA THR A 198 -11.27 10.89 -27.85
C THR A 198 -10.42 11.91 -27.10
N ILE A 199 -9.25 12.23 -27.63
CA ILE A 199 -8.31 13.18 -27.01
C ILE A 199 -8.27 14.45 -27.85
N HIS A 200 -8.58 15.60 -27.23
CA HIS A 200 -8.35 16.91 -27.84
C HIS A 200 -7.00 17.45 -27.37
N ASN A 201 -6.07 17.59 -28.30
CA ASN A 201 -4.71 18.08 -28.07
C ASN A 201 -4.40 19.24 -29.03
N ASP A 202 -3.56 20.17 -28.61
CA ASP A 202 -3.17 21.36 -29.38
C ASP A 202 -2.01 21.10 -30.38
N HIS A 203 -1.46 19.90 -30.39
CA HIS A 203 -0.40 19.47 -31.30
C HIS A 203 -0.55 17.98 -31.67
N ASP A 204 0.21 17.51 -32.66
CA ASP A 204 0.26 16.08 -33.02
C ASP A 204 0.77 15.23 -31.84
N PRO A 205 -0.06 14.33 -31.28
CA PRO A 205 0.30 13.48 -30.15
C PRO A 205 1.11 12.23 -30.57
N LYS A 206 1.88 12.29 -31.65
CA LYS A 206 2.71 11.16 -32.15
C LYS A 206 3.55 10.44 -31.08
N PRO A 207 4.21 11.12 -30.11
CA PRO A 207 4.93 10.43 -29.03
C PRO A 207 4.01 9.58 -28.14
N LEU A 208 2.82 10.12 -27.81
CA LEU A 208 1.82 9.41 -27.01
C LEU A 208 1.27 8.19 -27.75
N TYR A 209 1.03 8.30 -29.06
CA TYR A 209 0.63 7.17 -29.90
C TYR A 209 1.61 5.98 -29.77
N TYR A 210 2.92 6.24 -29.92
CA TYR A 210 3.92 5.18 -29.79
C TYR A 210 3.98 4.60 -28.37
N GLN A 211 3.80 5.44 -27.34
CA GLN A 211 3.76 5.00 -25.96
C GLN A 211 2.57 4.05 -25.72
N MET A 212 1.37 4.42 -26.17
CA MET A 212 0.18 3.57 -26.05
C MET A 212 0.31 2.28 -26.85
N GLN A 213 0.85 2.34 -28.07
CA GLN A 213 1.08 1.16 -28.90
C GLN A 213 2.07 0.18 -28.24
N GLY A 214 3.14 0.70 -27.61
CA GLY A 214 4.13 -0.11 -26.91
C GLY A 214 3.57 -0.80 -25.66
N GLU A 215 2.65 -0.15 -24.96
CA GLU A 215 2.07 -0.68 -23.71
C GLU A 215 0.89 -1.63 -23.96
N MET A 216 0.04 -1.31 -24.94
CA MET A 216 -1.23 -2.03 -25.18
C MET A 216 -1.14 -3.07 -26.30
N GLY A 217 -0.15 -2.99 -27.19
CA GLY A 217 0.04 -3.94 -28.28
C GLY A 217 -1.16 -4.04 -29.23
N ASP A 218 -1.47 -5.25 -29.69
CA ASP A 218 -2.38 -5.51 -30.80
C ASP A 218 -3.87 -5.23 -30.51
N VAL A 219 -4.25 -5.01 -29.24
CA VAL A 219 -5.64 -4.68 -28.86
C VAL A 219 -5.95 -3.18 -28.99
N PHE A 220 -4.93 -2.36 -29.29
CA PHE A 220 -5.04 -0.92 -29.39
C PHE A 220 -5.20 -0.44 -30.83
N THR A 221 -6.11 0.49 -31.04
CA THR A 221 -6.28 1.19 -32.33
C THR A 221 -6.22 2.71 -32.10
N TRP A 222 -5.61 3.42 -33.05
CA TRP A 222 -5.51 4.89 -33.02
C TRP A 222 -6.04 5.47 -34.33
N GLU A 223 -6.98 6.40 -34.23
CA GLU A 223 -7.55 7.11 -35.37
C GLU A 223 -7.47 8.62 -35.15
N TYR A 224 -7.05 9.34 -36.19
CA TYR A 224 -7.13 10.80 -36.19
C TYR A 224 -8.51 11.22 -36.68
N LEU A 225 -9.35 11.72 -35.76
CA LEU A 225 -10.69 12.24 -36.11
C LEU A 225 -10.60 13.62 -36.77
N GLU A 226 -9.64 14.44 -36.33
CA GLU A 226 -9.31 15.74 -36.90
C GLU A 226 -7.79 15.92 -36.87
N GLN A 227 -7.21 16.41 -37.97
CA GLN A 227 -5.79 16.79 -38.04
C GLN A 227 -5.73 18.31 -38.10
N GLY A 228 -4.86 18.92 -37.29
CA GLY A 228 -4.62 20.37 -37.29
C GLY A 228 -4.29 20.93 -38.69
N PRO A 229 -4.35 22.25 -38.89
CA PRO A 229 -4.43 22.84 -40.23
C PRO A 229 -3.33 22.34 -41.17
N ARG A 230 -3.74 21.99 -42.39
CA ARG A 230 -2.87 21.74 -43.54
C ARG A 230 -2.02 22.96 -43.88
#